data_AF-A0AAN6Q103-F1
#
_entry.id   AF-A0AAN6Q103-F1
#
_cell.length_a   1.000
_cell.length_b   1.000
_cell.length_c   1.000
_cell.angle_alpha   90.00
_cell.angle_beta   90.00
_cell.angle_gamma   90.00
#
_symmetry.space_group_name_H-M   'P 1'
#
loop_
_entity.id
_entity.type
_entity.pdbx_description
1 polymer ?
#
loop_
_entity_poly.entity_id
_entity_poly.type
_entity_poly.pdbx_seq_one_letter_code
_entity_poly.pdbx_strand_id
1 'polypeptide(L)'
;MYCQKCRTPLRLDSSLENLNPAAYDILVATHSQQAPKKPSTPRTLPSNDPARKATYDRAAQNAPPPIFKRHGGPGRSDAHPRDSSAMSFIFLTESQIAPPKLALPRSRQVSDTSQASPGRHDGTVDEDDASKSYEMERITKLFEILSARSDIDHPVCFECTELLLEELQKRLETATRERDAYIAFLKEIQASAPTDDELRFREEALVKAQQAEAAAREEIRQLEREKESLDAELMTLEGEGRQLDAQEEAFWRERNAFASRLADFQNERDSINSKFDHDSRQLEKLQRSNVYNDTFCISHDGTFATINGLRLGRLSSKPVDWPEINAAWGHALLLLVTVADKLGYHFEGYEPQPMGSTSRIVRYDQPSPTSSRLGSATADAATGTNPRSAPPPPPKRHVLDLYSSGDMPLGLTFMHRKFDNAMTAFLELVRQLGAHVHAQTAASEVGGSPLSLPYRIEGDRIGDVSIRLGVAQDDGWTKACKLTLTCCKFLLAHASNVNSVSIGRVPGV
;
A
#
# COMPACT_ATOMS: atom_id res chain seq x y z
N MET A 1 -76.66 -94.15 4.91
CA MET A 1 -75.50 -93.27 5.21
C MET A 1 -75.57 -92.05 4.32
N TYR A 2 -74.94 -90.93 4.70
CA TYR A 2 -74.88 -89.71 3.87
C TYR A 2 -73.43 -89.44 3.49
N CYS A 3 -73.22 -88.82 2.32
CA CYS A 3 -71.91 -88.31 1.94
C CYS A 3 -71.48 -87.24 2.94
N GLN A 4 -70.31 -87.39 3.55
CA GLN A 4 -69.87 -86.43 4.56
C GLN A 4 -69.56 -85.05 3.96
N LYS A 5 -69.26 -84.97 2.65
CA LYS A 5 -68.92 -83.71 1.96
C LYS A 5 -70.15 -82.96 1.42
N CYS A 6 -71.07 -83.64 0.74
CA CYS A 6 -72.25 -83.01 0.12
C CYS A 6 -73.60 -83.43 0.73
N ARG A 7 -73.59 -84.27 1.77
CA ARG A 7 -74.78 -84.78 2.50
C ARG A 7 -75.82 -85.47 1.62
N THR A 8 -75.46 -85.91 0.42
CA THR A 8 -76.33 -86.72 -0.43
C THR A 8 -76.52 -88.12 0.18
N PRO A 9 -77.71 -88.73 0.08
CA PRO A 9 -77.94 -90.08 0.58
C PRO A 9 -77.12 -91.08 -0.22
N LEU A 10 -76.29 -91.87 0.47
CA LEU A 10 -75.43 -92.89 -0.12
C LEU A 10 -76.07 -94.26 -0.03
N ARG A 11 -76.04 -94.98 -1.14
CA ARG A 11 -76.20 -96.44 -1.20
C ARG A 11 -74.81 -97.05 -1.24
N LEU A 12 -74.56 -98.01 -0.37
CA LEU A 12 -73.35 -98.81 -0.44
C LEU A 12 -73.39 -99.62 -1.72
N ASP A 13 -72.25 -99.73 -2.39
CA ASP A 13 -72.14 -100.61 -3.55
C ASP A 13 -72.21 -102.07 -3.09
N SER A 14 -72.92 -102.92 -3.83
CA SER A 14 -73.12 -104.35 -3.53
C SER A 14 -71.81 -105.15 -3.36
N SER A 15 -70.68 -104.61 -3.85
CA SER A 15 -69.34 -105.16 -3.64
C SER A 15 -68.83 -105.03 -2.21
N LEU A 16 -69.29 -104.03 -1.44
CA LEU A 16 -68.94 -103.84 -0.02
C LEU A 16 -69.81 -104.69 0.91
N GLU A 17 -70.99 -105.13 0.45
CA GLU A 17 -71.92 -106.00 1.18
C GLU A 17 -71.44 -107.47 1.22
N ASN A 18 -70.55 -107.88 0.30
CA ASN A 18 -70.01 -109.25 0.22
C ASN A 18 -68.48 -109.32 0.26
N LEU A 19 -67.84 -108.53 1.13
CA LEU A 19 -66.38 -108.54 1.29
C LEU A 19 -65.90 -109.82 1.99
N ASN A 20 -65.18 -110.67 1.24
CA ASN A 20 -64.44 -111.81 1.80
C ASN A 20 -63.48 -111.31 2.91
N PRO A 21 -63.43 -111.92 4.11
CA PRO A 21 -62.56 -111.49 5.22
C PRO A 21 -61.08 -111.29 4.83
N ALA A 22 -60.54 -112.10 3.91
CA ALA A 22 -59.16 -111.91 3.44
C ALA A 22 -58.97 -110.60 2.64
N ALA A 23 -59.97 -110.17 1.87
CA ALA A 23 -59.92 -108.91 1.11
C ALA A 23 -60.04 -107.69 2.05
N TYR A 24 -60.84 -107.81 3.11
CA TYR A 24 -60.93 -106.78 4.15
C TYR A 24 -59.59 -106.60 4.87
N ASP A 25 -58.95 -107.70 5.29
CA ASP A 25 -57.65 -107.65 5.96
C ASP A 25 -56.56 -107.08 5.04
N ILE A 26 -56.60 -107.34 3.73
CA ILE A 26 -55.68 -106.73 2.77
C ILE A 26 -55.91 -105.22 2.65
N LEU A 27 -57.17 -104.75 2.57
CA LEU A 27 -57.49 -103.32 2.47
C LEU A 27 -57.08 -102.57 3.75
N VAL A 28 -57.38 -103.14 4.92
CA VAL A 28 -56.94 -102.59 6.20
C VAL A 28 -55.41 -102.67 6.30
N ALA A 29 -54.75 -103.74 5.89
CA ALA A 29 -53.29 -103.85 5.96
C ALA A 29 -52.57 -102.91 4.99
N THR A 30 -53.02 -102.79 3.75
CA THR A 30 -52.44 -101.87 2.74
C THR A 30 -52.61 -100.41 3.13
N HIS A 31 -53.77 -100.04 3.70
CA HIS A 31 -54.05 -98.67 4.14
C HIS A 31 -53.67 -98.42 5.61
N SER A 32 -53.28 -99.43 6.39
CA SER A 32 -52.68 -99.29 7.73
C SER A 32 -51.15 -99.35 7.67
N GLN A 33 -50.57 -99.91 6.60
CA GLN A 33 -49.14 -99.77 6.31
C GLN A 33 -48.85 -98.30 6.05
N GLN A 34 -48.21 -97.65 7.02
CA GLN A 34 -47.44 -96.45 6.73
C GLN A 34 -46.50 -96.81 5.59
N ALA A 35 -46.41 -95.96 4.55
CA ALA A 35 -45.25 -96.02 3.66
C ALA A 35 -44.02 -96.20 4.55
N PRO A 36 -43.10 -97.14 4.26
CA PRO A 36 -41.92 -97.30 5.08
C PRO A 36 -41.31 -95.91 5.18
N LYS A 37 -41.36 -95.35 6.39
CA LYS A 37 -40.46 -94.29 6.76
C LYS A 37 -39.10 -94.95 6.56
N LYS A 38 -38.51 -94.79 5.37
CA LYS A 38 -37.05 -94.74 5.24
C LYS A 38 -36.65 -93.96 6.47
N PRO A 39 -35.80 -94.50 7.36
CA PRO A 39 -35.39 -93.77 8.53
C PRO A 39 -34.98 -92.40 8.00
N SER A 40 -35.75 -91.38 8.37
CA SER A 40 -35.25 -90.04 8.37
C SER A 40 -34.17 -90.10 9.42
N THR A 41 -32.98 -90.55 9.00
CA THR A 41 -31.78 -89.90 9.46
C THR A 41 -32.12 -88.42 9.32
N PRO A 42 -32.00 -87.62 10.38
CA PRO A 42 -32.07 -86.20 10.20
C PRO A 42 -30.96 -85.89 9.20
N ARG A 43 -31.34 -85.71 7.93
CA ARG A 43 -30.56 -84.89 7.03
C ARG A 43 -30.74 -83.52 7.63
N THR A 44 -29.87 -83.23 8.59
CA THR A 44 -29.37 -81.91 8.84
C THR A 44 -29.18 -81.28 7.47
N LEU A 45 -30.17 -80.50 7.03
CA LEU A 45 -29.85 -79.29 6.31
C LEU A 45 -28.76 -78.64 7.15
N PRO A 46 -27.61 -78.26 6.57
CA PRO A 46 -26.59 -77.49 7.27
C PRO A 46 -27.23 -76.14 7.62
N SER A 47 -27.93 -76.14 8.76
CA SER A 47 -28.36 -74.96 9.48
C SER A 47 -27.08 -74.30 9.94
N ASN A 48 -26.80 -73.16 9.32
CA ASN A 48 -25.58 -72.38 9.48
C ASN A 48 -24.33 -73.09 8.99
N ASP A 49 -24.01 -72.87 7.72
CA ASP A 49 -22.61 -72.92 7.29
C ASP A 49 -21.79 -72.05 8.27
N PRO A 50 -20.89 -72.65 9.08
CA PRO A 50 -20.06 -71.88 10.00
C PRO A 50 -19.19 -70.88 9.24
N ALA A 51 -18.91 -71.10 7.95
CA ALA A 51 -18.22 -70.12 7.11
C ALA A 51 -19.11 -68.90 6.82
N ARG A 52 -20.42 -69.06 6.64
CA ARG A 52 -21.37 -67.96 6.46
C ARG A 52 -21.57 -67.15 7.75
N LYS A 53 -21.62 -67.83 8.89
CA LYS A 53 -21.68 -67.16 10.21
C LYS A 53 -20.34 -66.47 10.53
N ALA A 54 -19.21 -67.12 10.25
CA ALA A 54 -17.89 -66.53 10.44
C ALA A 54 -17.62 -65.34 9.50
N THR A 55 -18.11 -65.37 8.26
CA THR A 55 -18.01 -64.22 7.34
C THR A 55 -18.88 -63.06 7.80
N TYR A 56 -20.09 -63.31 8.31
CA TYR A 56 -20.92 -62.28 8.92
C TYR A 56 -20.27 -61.71 10.19
N ASP A 57 -19.79 -62.55 11.10
CA ASP A 57 -19.15 -62.12 12.35
C ASP A 57 -17.82 -61.38 12.08
N ARG A 58 -17.03 -61.80 11.08
CA ARG A 58 -15.80 -61.12 10.64
C ARG A 58 -16.08 -59.78 9.96
N ALA A 59 -17.17 -59.66 9.20
CA ALA A 59 -17.61 -58.40 8.62
C ALA A 59 -18.17 -57.44 9.69
N ALA A 60 -18.88 -57.96 10.69
CA ALA A 60 -19.43 -57.18 11.80
C ALA A 60 -18.34 -56.65 12.75
N GLN A 61 -17.26 -57.42 12.98
CA GLN A 61 -16.12 -56.99 13.81
C GLN A 61 -15.28 -55.87 13.17
N ASN A 62 -15.26 -55.78 11.84
CA ASN A 62 -14.52 -54.76 11.09
C ASN A 62 -15.41 -53.63 10.54
N ALA A 63 -16.65 -53.51 11.03
CA ALA A 63 -17.55 -52.45 10.62
C ALA A 63 -17.02 -51.10 11.16
N PRO A 64 -16.72 -50.11 10.29
CA PRO A 64 -16.38 -48.76 10.76
C PRO A 64 -17.54 -48.18 11.57
N PRO A 65 -17.28 -47.31 12.56
CA PRO A 65 -18.35 -46.65 13.29
C PRO A 65 -19.25 -45.92 12.27
N PRO A 66 -20.58 -45.94 12.45
CA PRO A 66 -21.50 -45.31 11.51
C PRO A 66 -21.14 -43.82 11.37
N ILE A 67 -20.81 -43.39 10.15
CA ILE A 67 -20.36 -42.03 9.80
C ILE A 67 -21.51 -40.98 9.95
N PHE A 68 -22.73 -41.41 10.30
CA PHE A 68 -23.86 -40.53 10.54
C PHE A 68 -24.41 -40.64 11.98
N LYS A 69 -23.94 -39.75 12.86
CA LYS A 69 -24.67 -39.38 14.09
C LYS A 69 -25.72 -38.31 13.76
N ARG A 70 -26.97 -38.72 13.48
CA ARG A 70 -28.10 -37.79 13.49
C ARG A 70 -28.35 -37.30 14.93
N HIS A 71 -27.92 -36.08 15.23
CA HIS A 71 -28.39 -35.34 16.40
C HIS A 71 -29.80 -34.82 16.10
N GLY A 72 -30.83 -35.51 16.59
CA GLY A 72 -32.22 -35.06 16.52
C GLY A 72 -32.65 -34.45 17.85
N GLY A 73 -32.47 -33.13 18.01
CA GLY A 73 -33.14 -32.32 19.03
C GLY A 73 -34.25 -31.47 18.38
N PRO A 74 -35.35 -31.13 19.08
CA PRO A 74 -36.49 -30.45 18.48
C PRO A 74 -36.25 -28.94 18.30
N GLY A 75 -36.12 -28.56 17.03
CA GLY A 75 -36.55 -27.33 16.30
C GLY A 75 -36.70 -25.95 16.95
N ARG A 76 -36.26 -24.92 16.20
CA ARG A 76 -37.10 -23.79 15.72
C ARG A 76 -36.37 -22.87 14.70
N SER A 77 -37.02 -22.64 13.54
CA SER A 77 -37.05 -21.45 12.62
C SER A 77 -35.74 -20.75 12.21
N ASP A 78 -35.44 -20.32 10.99
CA ASP A 78 -36.18 -20.10 9.73
C ASP A 78 -35.16 -19.76 8.59
N ALA A 79 -35.58 -19.88 7.32
CA ALA A 79 -35.06 -19.27 6.08
C ALA A 79 -33.95 -19.96 5.19
N HIS A 80 -34.46 -20.73 4.21
CA HIS A 80 -34.06 -21.14 2.82
C HIS A 80 -32.89 -20.45 2.02
N PRO A 81 -32.48 -20.96 0.81
CA PRO A 81 -32.32 -22.35 0.30
C PRO A 81 -31.13 -22.62 -0.71
N ARG A 82 -30.94 -23.92 -1.06
CA ARG A 82 -30.25 -24.56 -2.24
C ARG A 82 -28.70 -24.62 -2.22
N ASP A 83 -28.03 -25.75 -2.52
CA ASP A 83 -28.31 -26.92 -3.37
C ASP A 83 -27.92 -28.25 -2.68
N SER A 84 -28.81 -29.24 -2.63
CA SER A 84 -28.88 -30.39 -3.56
C SER A 84 -27.74 -31.40 -3.40
N SER A 85 -27.95 -32.41 -2.54
CA SER A 85 -27.25 -33.68 -2.65
C SER A 85 -28.29 -34.80 -2.62
N ALA A 86 -28.40 -35.49 -3.75
CA ALA A 86 -29.34 -36.54 -4.05
C ALA A 86 -29.27 -37.67 -3.01
N MET A 87 -30.38 -37.91 -2.31
CA MET A 87 -30.57 -39.13 -1.52
C MET A 87 -31.55 -40.02 -2.27
N SER A 88 -31.01 -41.08 -2.86
CA SER A 88 -31.75 -42.18 -3.46
C SER A 88 -32.61 -42.85 -2.39
N PHE A 89 -33.92 -42.85 -2.60
CA PHE A 89 -34.89 -43.50 -1.75
C PHE A 89 -34.98 -44.98 -2.18
N ILE A 90 -34.71 -45.92 -1.26
CA ILE A 90 -35.04 -47.33 -1.44
C ILE A 90 -36.17 -47.64 -0.45
N PHE A 91 -37.37 -47.90 -0.96
CA PHE A 91 -38.50 -48.41 -0.18
C PHE A 91 -38.25 -49.88 0.14
N LEU A 92 -38.01 -50.20 1.42
CA LEU A 92 -38.15 -51.56 1.91
C LEU A 92 -39.54 -51.71 2.52
N THR A 93 -40.34 -52.59 1.95
CA THR A 93 -41.66 -52.97 2.45
C THR A 93 -41.53 -53.76 3.76
N GLU A 94 -42.33 -53.35 4.73
CA GLU A 94 -42.32 -53.78 6.13
C GLU A 94 -42.95 -55.18 6.30
N SER A 95 -42.26 -56.25 5.89
CA SER A 95 -42.76 -57.62 6.13
C SER A 95 -41.68 -58.70 6.35
N GLN A 96 -40.47 -58.36 6.83
CA GLN A 96 -39.45 -59.36 7.16
C GLN A 96 -38.68 -59.13 8.47
N ILE A 97 -39.36 -58.68 9.53
CA ILE A 97 -38.78 -58.70 10.88
C ILE A 97 -39.63 -59.60 11.78
N ALA A 98 -39.12 -60.79 12.06
CA ALA A 98 -39.68 -61.73 13.03
C ALA A 98 -39.42 -61.22 14.46
N PRO A 99 -40.42 -61.17 15.36
CA PRO A 99 -40.19 -60.78 16.75
C PRO A 99 -39.57 -61.93 17.57
N PRO A 100 -38.66 -61.64 18.53
CA PRO A 100 -38.01 -62.65 19.36
C PRO A 100 -38.95 -63.18 20.46
N LYS A 101 -38.82 -64.49 20.72
CA LYS A 101 -39.56 -65.24 21.74
C LYS A 101 -39.03 -64.91 23.14
N LEU A 102 -39.91 -64.40 24.01
CA LEU A 102 -39.70 -64.35 25.45
C LEU A 102 -40.31 -65.59 26.10
N ALA A 103 -39.52 -66.26 26.93
CA ALA A 103 -39.91 -67.38 27.78
C ALA A 103 -40.35 -66.88 29.17
N LEU A 104 -41.35 -67.54 29.77
CA LEU A 104 -41.66 -67.74 31.22
C LEU A 104 -43.17 -68.09 31.38
N PRO A 105 -43.66 -68.65 32.50
CA PRO A 105 -43.41 -70.01 32.99
C PRO A 105 -44.70 -70.85 33.21
N ARG A 106 -44.53 -72.17 33.15
CA ARG A 106 -45.18 -73.26 33.91
C ARG A 106 -46.46 -72.91 34.71
N SER A 107 -47.62 -73.33 34.19
CA SER A 107 -48.86 -73.53 34.96
C SER A 107 -49.29 -75.00 34.95
N ARG A 108 -49.80 -75.45 36.10
CA ARG A 108 -50.10 -76.81 36.51
C ARG A 108 -51.12 -77.51 35.60
N GLN A 109 -50.76 -78.69 35.11
CA GLN A 109 -51.71 -79.70 34.65
C GLN A 109 -52.41 -80.30 35.88
N VAL A 110 -53.74 -80.20 35.88
CA VAL A 110 -54.62 -81.02 36.72
C VAL A 110 -54.74 -82.37 36.01
N SER A 111 -54.25 -83.40 36.67
CA SER A 111 -54.39 -84.80 36.31
C SER A 111 -55.79 -85.26 36.68
N ASP A 112 -56.56 -85.74 35.70
CA ASP A 112 -57.76 -86.54 35.94
C ASP A 112 -57.55 -87.90 35.26
N THR A 113 -57.42 -88.93 36.10
CA THR A 113 -57.26 -90.32 35.70
C THR A 113 -58.42 -91.08 36.31
N SER A 114 -59.21 -91.68 35.44
CA SER A 114 -60.29 -92.61 35.72
C SER A 114 -59.79 -93.92 36.33
N GLN A 115 -60.51 -94.40 37.34
CA GLN A 115 -60.79 -95.82 37.65
C GLN A 115 -62.15 -95.85 38.36
N ALA A 116 -63.00 -96.88 38.38
CA ALA A 116 -63.26 -98.09 37.61
C ALA A 116 -64.40 -98.79 38.39
N SER A 117 -65.46 -99.31 37.75
CA SER A 117 -66.10 -100.60 38.08
C SER A 117 -67.48 -100.80 37.41
N PRO A 118 -67.92 -102.06 37.23
CA PRO A 118 -68.91 -102.46 36.22
C PRO A 118 -70.30 -102.75 36.80
N GLY A 119 -71.32 -102.68 35.94
CA GLY A 119 -72.68 -103.17 36.23
C GLY A 119 -73.32 -103.76 34.98
N ARG A 120 -73.63 -105.07 35.04
CA ARG A 120 -74.40 -105.87 34.06
C ARG A 120 -75.89 -105.51 34.10
N HIS A 121 -76.56 -105.56 32.94
CA HIS A 121 -77.92 -106.10 32.70
C HIS A 121 -78.12 -106.07 31.18
N ASP A 122 -77.99 -107.19 30.47
CA ASP A 122 -79.01 -108.21 30.14
C ASP A 122 -80.23 -107.67 29.38
N GLY A 123 -80.34 -108.07 28.12
CA GLY A 123 -81.36 -107.67 27.17
C GLY A 123 -81.13 -108.35 25.82
N THR A 124 -81.79 -109.47 25.62
CA THR A 124 -81.81 -110.34 24.44
C THR A 124 -82.27 -109.61 23.17
N VAL A 125 -81.49 -109.64 22.08
CA VAL A 125 -81.94 -109.28 20.72
C VAL A 125 -81.29 -110.23 19.69
N ASP A 126 -82.10 -110.65 18.71
CA ASP A 126 -81.95 -111.75 17.74
C ASP A 126 -80.63 -111.84 16.93
N GLU A 127 -80.20 -113.08 16.67
CA GLU A 127 -78.94 -113.46 15.97
C GLU A 127 -78.85 -113.00 14.49
N ASP A 128 -79.96 -112.63 13.84
CA ASP A 128 -79.95 -112.09 12.47
C ASP A 128 -79.57 -110.60 12.38
N ASP A 129 -79.69 -109.85 13.49
CA ASP A 129 -79.30 -108.42 13.56
C ASP A 129 -77.80 -108.28 13.91
N ALA A 130 -77.23 -109.26 14.64
CA ALA A 130 -75.82 -109.31 15.01
C ALA A 130 -74.86 -109.47 13.82
N SER A 131 -75.27 -110.20 12.77
CA SER A 131 -74.46 -110.37 11.56
C SER A 131 -74.40 -109.09 10.72
N LYS A 132 -75.54 -108.38 10.59
CA LYS A 132 -75.61 -107.08 9.89
C LYS A 132 -74.93 -105.96 10.67
N SER A 133 -75.00 -105.99 12.00
CA SER A 133 -74.30 -105.02 12.85
C SER A 133 -72.77 -105.21 12.76
N TYR A 134 -72.28 -106.45 12.73
CA TYR A 134 -70.85 -106.75 12.56
C TYR A 134 -70.31 -106.34 11.18
N GLU A 135 -71.11 -106.51 10.11
CA GLU A 135 -70.78 -106.01 8.77
C GLU A 135 -70.77 -104.48 8.70
N MET A 136 -71.76 -103.83 9.32
CA MET A 136 -71.84 -102.37 9.39
C MET A 136 -70.66 -101.78 10.17
N GLU A 137 -70.28 -102.37 11.32
CA GLU A 137 -69.14 -101.96 12.14
C GLU A 137 -67.82 -102.09 11.37
N ARG A 138 -67.67 -103.17 10.60
CA ARG A 138 -66.52 -103.44 9.74
C ARG A 138 -66.36 -102.38 8.63
N ILE A 139 -67.48 -101.97 8.02
CA ILE A 139 -67.53 -100.93 6.99
C ILE A 139 -67.23 -99.53 7.58
N THR A 140 -67.78 -99.20 8.75
CA THR A 140 -67.45 -97.93 9.44
C THR A 140 -65.97 -97.83 9.78
N LYS A 141 -65.35 -98.92 10.27
CA LYS A 141 -63.91 -98.94 10.56
C LYS A 141 -63.05 -98.72 9.31
N LEU A 142 -63.49 -99.21 8.15
CA LEU A 142 -62.81 -98.98 6.88
C LEU A 142 -62.85 -97.49 6.49
N PHE A 143 -64.03 -96.85 6.65
CA PHE A 143 -64.17 -95.42 6.38
C PHE A 143 -63.40 -94.55 7.38
N GLU A 144 -63.31 -94.92 8.65
CA GLU A 144 -62.45 -94.25 9.63
C GLU A 144 -60.98 -94.29 9.24
N ILE A 145 -60.47 -95.44 8.77
CA ILE A 145 -59.07 -95.58 8.33
C ILE A 145 -58.79 -94.70 7.11
N LEU A 146 -59.72 -94.63 6.16
CA LEU A 146 -59.63 -93.78 4.96
C LEU A 146 -59.71 -92.28 5.32
N SER A 147 -60.60 -91.92 6.24
CA SER A 147 -60.75 -90.58 6.81
C SER A 147 -59.50 -90.11 7.56
N ALA A 148 -58.76 -91.00 8.21
CA ALA A 148 -57.54 -90.64 8.95
C ALA A 148 -56.34 -90.31 8.06
N ARG A 149 -56.37 -90.68 6.77
CA ARG A 149 -55.26 -90.48 5.82
C ARG A 149 -55.58 -89.51 4.69
N SER A 150 -56.82 -89.04 4.63
CA SER A 150 -57.27 -88.03 3.68
C SER A 150 -57.79 -86.82 4.45
N ASP A 151 -57.77 -85.64 3.83
CA ASP A 151 -58.26 -84.41 4.49
C ASP A 151 -59.80 -84.33 4.54
N ILE A 152 -60.50 -85.44 4.29
CA ILE A 152 -61.97 -85.49 4.11
C ILE A 152 -62.55 -86.73 4.80
N ASP A 153 -63.66 -86.51 5.52
CA ASP A 153 -64.39 -87.57 6.17
C ASP A 153 -65.09 -88.50 5.17
N HIS A 154 -64.94 -89.81 5.36
CA HIS A 154 -65.58 -90.84 4.54
C HIS A 154 -66.79 -91.44 5.29
N PRO A 155 -67.87 -91.89 4.61
CA PRO A 155 -68.00 -92.15 3.18
C PRO A 155 -68.38 -90.93 2.33
N VAL A 156 -67.93 -90.94 1.08
CA VAL A 156 -68.10 -89.85 0.10
C VAL A 156 -68.79 -90.41 -1.15
N CYS A 157 -69.64 -89.62 -1.83
CA CYS A 157 -70.26 -90.06 -3.10
C CYS A 157 -69.27 -90.08 -4.26
N PHE A 158 -69.60 -90.81 -5.33
CA PHE A 158 -68.77 -90.91 -6.55
C PHE A 158 -68.35 -89.54 -7.11
N GLU A 159 -69.28 -88.60 -7.21
CA GLU A 159 -68.98 -87.24 -7.70
C GLU A 159 -67.97 -86.50 -6.81
N CYS A 160 -68.06 -86.70 -5.49
CA CYS A 160 -67.12 -86.09 -4.55
C CYS A 160 -65.79 -86.84 -4.44
N THR A 161 -65.73 -88.14 -4.78
CA THR A 161 -64.47 -88.88 -4.90
C THR A 161 -63.71 -88.52 -6.17
N GLU A 162 -64.41 -88.28 -7.29
CA GLU A 162 -63.79 -87.79 -8.54
C GLU A 162 -63.14 -86.41 -8.31
N LEU A 163 -63.87 -85.48 -7.68
CA LEU A 163 -63.31 -84.17 -7.30
C LEU A 163 -62.10 -84.28 -6.36
N LEU A 164 -62.10 -85.26 -5.45
CA LEU A 164 -60.96 -85.53 -4.57
C LEU A 164 -59.76 -86.08 -5.34
N LEU A 165 -59.98 -86.98 -6.30
CA LEU A 165 -58.93 -87.51 -7.17
C LEU A 165 -58.31 -86.41 -8.04
N GLU A 166 -59.13 -85.53 -8.62
CA GLU A 166 -58.66 -84.36 -9.37
C GLU A 166 -57.80 -83.43 -8.49
N GLU A 167 -58.23 -83.16 -7.25
CA GLU A 167 -57.48 -82.34 -6.31
C GLU A 167 -56.15 -83.00 -5.89
N LEU A 168 -56.16 -84.30 -5.60
CA LEU A 168 -54.96 -85.08 -5.28
C LEU A 168 -54.00 -85.16 -6.47
N GLN A 169 -54.52 -85.28 -7.69
CA GLN A 169 -53.72 -85.29 -8.92
C GLN A 169 -53.07 -83.92 -9.16
N LYS A 170 -53.80 -82.82 -8.94
CA LYS A 170 -53.24 -81.47 -8.99
C LYS A 170 -52.17 -81.22 -7.91
N ARG A 171 -52.40 -81.71 -6.70
CA ARG A 171 -51.39 -81.66 -5.61
C ARG A 171 -50.14 -82.48 -5.97
N LEU A 172 -50.32 -83.67 -6.55
CA LEU A 172 -49.23 -84.51 -7.03
C LEU A 172 -48.44 -83.81 -8.14
N GLU A 173 -49.10 -83.19 -9.11
CA GLU A 173 -48.44 -82.41 -10.17
C GLU A 173 -47.66 -81.20 -9.64
N THR A 174 -48.20 -80.53 -8.62
CA THR A 174 -47.51 -79.39 -8.00
C THR A 174 -46.26 -79.87 -7.26
N ALA A 175 -46.37 -80.94 -6.49
CA ALA A 175 -45.25 -81.54 -5.77
C ALA A 175 -44.18 -82.14 -6.71
N THR A 176 -44.58 -82.72 -7.85
CA THR A 176 -43.61 -83.20 -8.86
C THR A 176 -42.90 -82.05 -9.56
N ARG A 177 -43.59 -80.96 -9.89
CA ARG A 177 -42.97 -79.75 -10.44
C ARG A 177 -41.99 -79.10 -9.46
N GLU A 178 -42.34 -79.01 -8.18
CA GLU A 178 -41.44 -78.50 -7.14
C GLU A 178 -40.20 -79.39 -6.99
N ARG A 179 -40.38 -80.72 -6.93
CA ARG A 179 -39.28 -81.67 -6.91
C ARG A 179 -38.37 -81.49 -8.13
N ASP A 180 -38.94 -81.37 -9.32
CA ASP A 180 -38.17 -81.26 -10.56
C ASP A 180 -37.44 -79.90 -10.64
N ALA A 181 -38.02 -78.82 -10.12
CA ALA A 181 -37.35 -77.53 -9.95
C ALA A 181 -36.18 -77.62 -8.95
N TYR A 182 -36.36 -78.29 -7.81
CA TYR A 182 -35.26 -78.53 -6.85
C TYR A 182 -34.16 -79.42 -7.44
N ILE A 183 -34.51 -80.43 -8.23
CA ILE A 183 -33.53 -81.27 -8.93
C ILE A 183 -32.76 -80.45 -9.95
N ALA A 184 -33.44 -79.59 -10.73
CA ALA A 184 -32.78 -78.71 -11.69
C ALA A 184 -31.82 -77.74 -10.99
N PHE A 185 -32.27 -77.08 -9.92
CA PHE A 185 -31.45 -76.16 -9.13
C PHE A 185 -30.25 -76.87 -8.46
N LEU A 186 -30.45 -78.09 -7.94
CA LEU A 186 -29.35 -78.90 -7.40
C LEU A 186 -28.33 -79.29 -8.48
N LYS A 187 -28.79 -79.65 -9.68
CA LYS A 187 -27.90 -79.94 -10.81
C LYS A 187 -27.15 -78.70 -11.25
N GLU A 188 -27.78 -77.53 -11.25
CA GLU A 188 -27.14 -76.26 -11.57
C GLU A 188 -26.09 -75.87 -10.52
N ILE A 189 -26.37 -76.03 -9.22
CA ILE A 189 -25.39 -75.82 -8.13
C ILE A 189 -24.23 -76.82 -8.24
N GLN A 190 -24.51 -78.08 -8.59
CA GLN A 190 -23.48 -79.10 -8.74
C GLN A 190 -22.64 -78.91 -10.00
N ALA A 191 -23.23 -78.40 -11.10
CA ALA A 191 -22.52 -78.09 -12.33
C ALA A 191 -21.71 -76.79 -12.23
N SER A 192 -22.18 -75.83 -11.42
CA SER A 192 -21.47 -74.59 -11.07
C SER A 192 -20.58 -74.73 -9.83
N ALA A 193 -20.47 -75.94 -9.27
CA ALA A 193 -19.58 -76.23 -8.16
C ALA A 193 -18.14 -76.00 -8.64
N PRO A 194 -17.41 -75.04 -8.04
CA PRO A 194 -16.08 -74.71 -8.50
C PRO A 194 -15.16 -75.93 -8.39
N THR A 195 -14.31 -76.10 -9.39
CA THR A 195 -13.31 -77.18 -9.37
C THR A 195 -12.24 -76.87 -8.30
N ASP A 196 -11.59 -77.89 -7.73
CA ASP A 196 -10.58 -77.68 -6.66
C ASP A 196 -9.46 -76.71 -7.10
N ASP A 197 -9.09 -76.73 -8.38
CA ASP A 197 -8.13 -75.80 -8.98
C ASP A 197 -8.64 -74.35 -9.05
N GLU A 198 -9.95 -74.14 -9.28
CA GLU A 198 -10.56 -72.81 -9.29
C GLU A 198 -10.70 -72.24 -7.87
N LEU A 199 -10.94 -73.09 -6.88
CA LEU A 199 -10.94 -72.70 -5.47
C LEU A 199 -9.54 -72.26 -5.02
N ARG A 200 -8.50 -73.04 -5.35
CA ARG A 200 -7.11 -72.67 -5.06
C ARG A 200 -6.70 -71.36 -5.73
N PHE A 201 -7.04 -71.19 -7.01
CA PHE A 201 -6.76 -69.93 -7.72
C PHE A 201 -7.47 -68.74 -7.05
N ARG A 202 -8.71 -68.90 -6.60
CA ARG A 202 -9.45 -67.85 -5.87
C ARG A 202 -8.85 -67.56 -4.51
N GLU A 203 -8.42 -68.59 -3.78
CA GLU A 203 -7.74 -68.42 -2.48
C GLU A 203 -6.40 -67.71 -2.64
N GLU A 204 -5.58 -68.11 -3.61
CA GLU A 204 -4.31 -67.44 -3.95
C GLU A 204 -4.54 -65.99 -4.37
N ALA A 205 -5.56 -65.72 -5.20
CA ALA A 205 -5.94 -64.37 -5.60
C ALA A 205 -6.41 -63.52 -4.41
N LEU A 206 -7.16 -64.12 -3.47
CA LEU A 206 -7.64 -63.47 -2.27
C LEU A 206 -6.48 -63.12 -1.32
N VAL A 207 -5.55 -64.05 -1.12
CA VAL A 207 -4.33 -63.79 -0.33
C VAL A 207 -3.49 -62.68 -0.97
N LYS A 208 -3.31 -62.72 -2.29
CA LYS A 208 -2.60 -61.67 -3.02
C LYS A 208 -3.30 -60.30 -2.90
N ALA A 209 -4.62 -60.27 -2.98
CA ALA A 209 -5.41 -59.04 -2.81
C ALA A 209 -5.30 -58.49 -1.38
N GLN A 210 -5.34 -59.36 -0.36
CA GLN A 210 -5.16 -58.95 1.04
C GLN A 210 -3.75 -58.40 1.32
N GLN A 211 -2.72 -59.01 0.73
CA GLN A 211 -1.35 -58.51 0.84
C GLN A 211 -1.20 -57.14 0.17
N ALA A 212 -1.81 -56.95 -1.01
CA ALA A 212 -1.82 -55.65 -1.69
C ALA A 212 -2.59 -54.58 -0.88
N GLU A 213 -3.74 -54.93 -0.30
CA GLU A 213 -4.51 -54.05 0.58
C GLU A 213 -3.71 -53.65 1.83
N ALA A 214 -3.01 -54.61 2.46
CA ALA A 214 -2.17 -54.35 3.63
C ALA A 214 -0.98 -53.43 3.29
N ALA A 215 -0.32 -53.65 2.15
CA ALA A 215 0.76 -52.80 1.68
C ALA A 215 0.29 -51.37 1.38
N ALA A 216 -0.82 -51.22 0.65
CA ALA A 216 -1.40 -49.92 0.34
C ALA A 216 -1.86 -49.17 1.61
N ARG A 217 -2.38 -49.88 2.61
CA ARG A 217 -2.74 -49.27 3.91
C ARG A 217 -1.52 -48.77 4.67
N GLU A 218 -0.41 -49.48 4.63
CA GLU A 218 0.81 -49.02 5.31
C GLU A 218 1.43 -47.81 4.59
N GLU A 219 1.40 -47.78 3.26
CA GLU A 219 1.79 -46.62 2.48
C GLU A 219 0.94 -45.38 2.83
N ILE A 220 -0.38 -45.53 2.93
CA ILE A 220 -1.27 -44.43 3.36
C ILE A 220 -0.88 -43.92 4.75
N ARG A 221 -0.61 -44.80 5.72
CA ARG A 221 -0.17 -44.38 7.07
C ARG A 221 1.18 -43.68 7.08
N GLN A 222 2.07 -44.00 6.15
CA GLN A 222 3.35 -43.31 6.02
C GLN A 222 3.11 -41.90 5.47
N LEU A 223 2.33 -41.79 4.39
CA LEU A 223 1.98 -40.51 3.77
C LEU A 223 1.19 -39.59 4.72
N GLU A 224 0.30 -40.13 5.54
CA GLU A 224 -0.42 -39.35 6.56
C GLU A 224 0.52 -38.75 7.60
N ARG A 225 1.52 -39.52 8.07
CA ARG A 225 2.54 -39.03 9.01
C ARG A 225 3.44 -37.97 8.38
N GLU A 226 3.87 -38.18 7.14
CA GLU A 226 4.67 -37.21 6.39
C GLU A 226 3.89 -35.91 6.18
N LYS A 227 2.61 -36.01 5.82
CA LYS A 227 1.73 -34.85 5.69
C LYS A 227 1.61 -34.08 7.00
N GLU A 228 1.36 -34.77 8.13
CA GLU A 228 1.29 -34.10 9.44
C GLU A 228 2.58 -33.38 9.80
N SER A 229 3.75 -33.95 9.48
CA SER A 229 5.04 -33.29 9.71
C SER A 229 5.22 -32.05 8.83
N LEU A 230 4.87 -32.13 7.54
CA LEU A 230 4.97 -31.01 6.61
C LEU A 230 3.97 -29.90 6.94
N ASP A 231 2.74 -30.24 7.33
CA ASP A 231 1.74 -29.27 7.76
C ASP A 231 2.20 -28.50 9.01
N ALA A 232 2.90 -29.17 9.94
CA ALA A 232 3.49 -28.51 11.10
C ALA A 232 4.64 -27.57 10.71
N GLU A 233 5.53 -27.99 9.81
CA GLU A 233 6.62 -27.15 9.30
C GLU A 233 6.10 -25.92 8.54
N LEU A 234 5.07 -26.09 7.71
CA LEU A 234 4.41 -24.98 7.02
C LEU A 234 3.85 -23.95 8.00
N MET A 235 3.17 -24.40 9.06
CA MET A 235 2.65 -23.51 10.08
C MET A 235 3.75 -22.71 10.80
N THR A 236 4.91 -23.32 11.04
CA THR A 236 6.06 -22.59 11.63
C THR A 236 6.62 -21.54 10.67
N LEU A 237 6.80 -21.90 9.41
CA LEU A 237 7.34 -20.99 8.38
C LEU A 237 6.38 -19.83 8.09
N GLU A 238 5.08 -20.08 8.07
CA GLU A 238 4.07 -19.03 7.95
C GLU A 238 4.11 -18.07 9.15
N GLY A 239 4.32 -18.59 10.36
CA GLY A 239 4.50 -17.78 11.56
C GLY A 239 5.73 -16.87 11.48
N GLU A 240 6.87 -17.43 11.05
CA GLU A 240 8.11 -16.69 10.83
C GLU A 240 7.96 -15.63 9.72
N GLY A 241 7.28 -15.96 8.62
CA GLY A 241 6.98 -15.03 7.54
C GLY A 241 6.19 -13.81 8.01
N ARG A 242 5.10 -14.04 8.77
CA ARG A 242 4.31 -12.93 9.36
C ARG A 242 5.14 -12.06 10.32
N GLN A 243 6.08 -12.66 11.04
CA GLN A 243 6.95 -11.91 11.94
C GLN A 243 7.93 -11.02 11.15
N LEU A 244 8.49 -11.54 10.05
CA LEU A 244 9.35 -10.76 9.16
C LEU A 244 8.58 -9.61 8.51
N ASP A 245 7.38 -9.86 8.00
CA ASP A 245 6.52 -8.81 7.41
C ASP A 245 6.28 -7.66 8.40
N ALA A 246 6.00 -7.98 9.67
CA ALA A 246 5.80 -6.98 10.72
C ALA A 246 7.08 -6.17 11.03
N GLN A 247 8.26 -6.82 10.98
CA GLN A 247 9.55 -6.15 11.15
C GLN A 247 9.88 -5.25 9.97
N GLU A 248 9.62 -5.70 8.73
CA GLU A 248 9.81 -4.91 7.52
C GLU A 248 8.91 -3.66 7.56
N GLU A 249 7.64 -3.80 7.93
CA GLU A 249 6.74 -2.66 8.04
C GLU A 249 7.23 -1.63 9.06
N ALA A 250 7.70 -2.10 10.23
CA ALA A 250 8.30 -1.23 11.24
C ALA A 250 9.55 -0.52 10.72
N PHE A 251 10.45 -1.25 10.03
CA PHE A 251 11.64 -0.69 9.41
C PHE A 251 11.29 0.39 8.37
N TRP A 252 10.31 0.13 7.49
CA TRP A 252 9.87 1.10 6.50
C TRP A 252 9.26 2.35 7.14
N ARG A 253 8.50 2.20 8.23
CA ARG A 253 7.99 3.34 9.01
C ARG A 253 9.11 4.21 9.57
N GLU A 254 10.12 3.59 10.19
CA GLU A 254 11.27 4.30 10.73
C GLU A 254 12.09 5.00 9.65
N ARG A 255 12.35 4.31 8.53
CA ARG A 255 13.04 4.89 7.37
C ARG A 255 12.30 6.09 6.80
N ASN A 256 10.97 5.99 6.66
CA ASN A 256 10.16 7.10 6.16
C ASN A 256 10.19 8.30 7.10
N ALA A 257 10.11 8.05 8.41
CA ALA A 257 10.25 9.11 9.42
C ALA A 257 11.64 9.77 9.35
N PHE A 258 12.71 8.98 9.19
CA PHE A 258 14.07 9.50 9.03
C PHE A 258 14.22 10.32 7.74
N ALA A 259 13.70 9.82 6.61
CA ALA A 259 13.74 10.51 5.33
C ALA A 259 13.00 11.86 5.39
N SER A 260 11.86 11.93 6.09
CA SER A 260 11.15 13.19 6.33
C SER A 260 12.02 14.17 7.11
N ARG A 261 12.61 13.74 8.23
CA ARG A 261 13.51 14.60 9.03
C ARG A 261 14.71 15.09 8.21
N LEU A 262 15.30 14.22 7.40
CA LEU A 262 16.43 14.58 6.54
C LEU A 262 16.01 15.64 5.51
N ALA A 263 14.82 15.49 4.90
CA ALA A 263 14.29 16.48 3.98
C ALA A 263 14.05 17.84 4.66
N ASP A 264 13.54 17.85 5.88
CA ASP A 264 13.36 19.08 6.66
C ASP A 264 14.69 19.80 6.90
N PHE A 265 15.73 19.07 7.32
CA PHE A 265 17.08 19.63 7.49
C PHE A 265 17.70 20.12 6.18
N GLN A 266 17.48 19.42 5.08
CA GLN A 266 17.94 19.85 3.76
C GLN A 266 17.25 21.16 3.34
N ASN A 267 15.93 21.24 3.52
CA ASN A 267 15.16 22.45 3.23
C ASN A 267 15.63 23.65 4.07
N GLU A 268 15.91 23.43 5.36
CA GLU A 268 16.44 24.47 6.24
C GLU A 268 17.82 24.96 5.78
N ARG A 269 18.73 24.02 5.48
CA ARG A 269 20.06 24.33 4.94
C ARG A 269 19.95 25.14 3.64
N ASP A 270 19.11 24.71 2.71
CA ASP A 270 18.98 25.34 1.39
C ASP A 270 18.35 26.74 1.51
N SER A 271 17.40 26.92 2.44
CA SER A 271 16.85 28.24 2.80
C SER A 271 17.93 29.17 3.37
N ILE A 272 18.76 28.69 4.31
CA ILE A 272 19.85 29.47 4.89
C ILE A 272 20.88 29.82 3.82
N ASN A 273 21.27 28.87 2.97
CA ASN A 273 22.23 29.12 1.90
C ASN A 273 21.71 30.15 0.90
N SER A 274 20.43 30.07 0.54
CA SER A 274 19.80 31.06 -0.35
C SER A 274 19.79 32.47 0.25
N LYS A 275 19.55 32.60 1.56
CA LYS A 275 19.64 33.88 2.27
C LYS A 275 21.07 34.40 2.29
N PHE A 276 22.03 33.53 2.61
CA PHE A 276 23.45 33.87 2.61
C PHE A 276 23.91 34.37 1.24
N ASP A 277 23.52 33.69 0.16
CA ASP A 277 23.84 34.09 -1.21
C ASP A 277 23.22 35.44 -1.56
N HIS A 278 21.98 35.68 -1.11
CA HIS A 278 21.31 36.98 -1.31
C HIS A 278 22.07 38.09 -0.59
N ASP A 279 22.33 37.93 0.70
CA ASP A 279 22.99 38.93 1.53
C ASP A 279 24.43 39.19 1.07
N SER A 280 25.14 38.15 0.62
CA SER A 280 26.47 38.27 0.03
C SER A 280 26.46 39.12 -1.24
N ARG A 281 25.49 38.90 -2.13
CA ARG A 281 25.33 39.74 -3.34
C ARG A 281 24.95 41.17 -3.00
N GLN A 282 24.09 41.38 -2.00
CA GLN A 282 23.76 42.72 -1.52
C GLN A 282 24.99 43.42 -0.96
N LEU A 283 25.78 42.72 -0.13
CA LEU A 283 27.02 43.25 0.42
C LEU A 283 28.01 43.62 -0.69
N GLU A 284 28.20 42.75 -1.68
CA GLU A 284 29.06 43.03 -2.83
C GLU A 284 28.58 44.26 -3.62
N LYS A 285 27.26 44.41 -3.80
CA LYS A 285 26.67 45.59 -4.43
C LYS A 285 26.91 46.86 -3.61
N LEU A 286 26.71 46.80 -2.29
CA LEU A 286 26.90 47.93 -1.37
C LEU A 286 28.38 48.32 -1.26
N GLN A 287 29.29 47.35 -1.28
CA GLN A 287 30.73 47.60 -1.30
C GLN A 287 31.18 48.26 -2.60
N ARG A 288 30.56 47.91 -3.74
CA ARG A 288 30.83 48.54 -5.04
C ARG A 288 30.21 49.94 -5.16
N SER A 289 29.07 50.18 -4.53
CA SER A 289 28.42 51.50 -4.56
C SER A 289 29.15 52.45 -3.61
N ASN A 290 29.83 53.43 -4.19
CA ASN A 290 30.42 54.52 -3.44
C ASN A 290 29.60 55.80 -3.69
N VAL A 291 28.99 56.33 -2.63
CA VAL A 291 28.10 57.51 -2.69
C VAL A 291 28.76 58.70 -3.38
N TYR A 292 30.08 58.89 -3.19
CA TYR A 292 30.81 59.98 -3.83
C TYR A 292 30.97 59.80 -5.34
N ASN A 293 31.25 58.57 -5.79
CA ASN A 293 31.34 58.24 -7.21
C ASN A 293 29.97 58.31 -7.90
N ASP A 294 28.89 57.96 -7.19
CA ASP A 294 27.52 58.03 -7.71
C ASP A 294 26.99 59.48 -7.77
N THR A 295 27.37 60.33 -6.82
CA THR A 295 26.96 61.74 -6.77
C THR A 295 27.73 62.61 -7.77
N PHE A 296 29.01 62.30 -7.99
CA PHE A 296 29.88 63.02 -8.93
C PHE A 296 30.53 62.06 -9.94
N CYS A 297 29.75 61.68 -10.94
CA CYS A 297 30.17 60.80 -12.03
C CYS A 297 31.12 61.53 -12.99
N ILE A 298 32.43 61.46 -12.74
CA ILE A 298 33.45 61.99 -13.66
C ILE A 298 33.85 60.93 -14.69
N SER A 299 33.46 61.16 -15.94
CA SER A 299 33.78 60.33 -17.10
C SER A 299 34.36 61.17 -18.24
N HIS A 300 34.43 60.60 -19.45
CA HIS A 300 34.87 61.27 -20.65
C HIS A 300 33.95 60.92 -21.81
N ASP A 301 33.67 61.90 -22.66
CA ASP A 301 32.92 61.75 -23.91
C ASP A 301 33.84 62.19 -25.06
N GLY A 302 34.58 61.22 -25.61
CA GLY A 302 35.63 61.46 -26.60
C GLY A 302 36.74 62.39 -26.09
N THR A 303 36.81 63.60 -26.64
CA THR A 303 37.80 64.63 -26.27
C THR A 303 37.41 65.40 -25.01
N PHE A 304 36.12 65.47 -24.67
CA PHE A 304 35.62 66.18 -23.49
C PHE A 304 35.70 65.31 -22.24
N ALA A 305 35.93 65.95 -21.09
CA ALA A 305 35.60 65.35 -19.80
C ALA A 305 34.15 65.68 -19.43
N THR A 306 33.48 64.75 -18.77
CA THR A 306 32.09 64.92 -18.34
C THR A 306 31.98 64.78 -16.83
N ILE A 307 31.13 65.59 -16.21
CA ILE A 307 30.75 65.48 -14.80
C ILE A 307 29.23 65.43 -14.70
N ASN A 308 28.69 64.33 -14.13
CA ASN A 308 27.24 64.06 -14.09
C ASN A 308 26.57 64.16 -15.48
N GLY A 309 27.30 63.74 -16.52
CA GLY A 309 26.84 63.80 -17.91
C GLY A 309 27.00 65.16 -18.61
N LEU A 310 27.44 66.20 -17.92
CA LEU A 310 27.67 67.54 -18.49
C LEU A 310 29.08 67.65 -19.06
N ARG A 311 29.23 68.14 -20.29
CA ARG A 311 30.54 68.29 -20.95
C ARG A 311 31.25 69.56 -20.49
N LEU A 312 32.50 69.40 -20.05
CA LEU A 312 33.37 70.50 -19.65
C LEU A 312 34.43 70.75 -20.73
N GLY A 313 34.18 71.76 -21.56
CA GLY A 313 35.05 72.19 -22.64
C GLY A 313 34.25 72.60 -23.87
N ARG A 314 34.95 73.08 -24.89
CA ARG A 314 34.38 73.50 -26.17
C ARG A 314 35.38 73.18 -27.27
N LEU A 315 34.92 72.56 -28.35
CA LEU A 315 35.71 72.36 -29.57
C LEU A 315 35.05 73.11 -30.71
N SER A 316 35.86 73.62 -31.65
CA SER A 316 35.36 74.28 -32.87
C SER A 316 34.48 73.35 -33.73
N SER A 317 34.72 72.04 -33.68
CA SER A 317 33.97 71.02 -34.41
C SER A 317 32.67 70.59 -33.73
N LYS A 318 32.57 70.75 -32.40
CA LYS A 318 31.42 70.39 -31.57
C LYS A 318 31.24 71.45 -30.48
N PRO A 319 30.51 72.54 -30.76
CA PRO A 319 30.28 73.58 -29.76
C PRO A 319 29.40 73.03 -28.63
N VAL A 320 29.77 73.35 -27.40
CA VAL A 320 29.01 73.04 -26.18
C VAL A 320 28.44 74.35 -25.66
N ASP A 321 27.19 74.34 -25.24
CA ASP A 321 26.50 75.54 -24.77
C ASP A 321 27.05 76.03 -23.41
N TRP A 322 27.15 77.35 -23.26
CA TRP A 322 27.67 77.97 -22.04
C TRP A 322 26.92 77.59 -20.76
N PRO A 323 25.57 77.45 -20.74
CA PRO A 323 24.86 76.92 -19.58
C PRO A 323 25.31 75.52 -19.14
N GLU A 324 25.63 74.62 -20.10
CA GLU A 324 26.14 73.27 -19.80
C GLU A 324 27.53 73.35 -19.16
N ILE A 325 28.43 74.17 -19.72
CA ILE A 325 29.78 74.43 -19.19
C ILE A 325 29.72 75.04 -17.79
N ASN A 326 28.86 76.04 -17.60
CA ASN A 326 28.68 76.72 -16.31
C ASN A 326 28.14 75.77 -15.24
N ALA A 327 27.18 74.91 -15.59
CA ALA A 327 26.68 73.87 -14.69
C ALA A 327 27.76 72.83 -14.36
N ALA A 328 28.59 72.44 -15.32
CA ALA A 328 29.72 71.53 -15.11
C ALA A 328 30.76 72.13 -14.16
N TRP A 329 31.12 73.41 -14.31
CA TRP A 329 31.98 74.13 -13.36
C TRP A 329 31.36 74.26 -11.97
N GLY A 330 30.05 74.44 -11.89
CA GLY A 330 29.30 74.43 -10.64
C GLY A 330 29.39 73.09 -9.89
N HIS A 331 29.20 71.98 -10.61
CA HIS A 331 29.39 70.65 -10.05
C HIS A 331 30.84 70.39 -9.66
N ALA A 332 31.82 70.87 -10.44
CA ALA A 332 33.24 70.74 -10.11
C ALA A 332 33.62 71.50 -8.83
N LEU A 333 33.06 72.71 -8.63
CA LEU A 333 33.26 73.47 -7.39
C LEU A 333 32.58 72.81 -6.20
N LEU A 334 31.34 72.34 -6.37
CA LEU A 334 30.63 71.61 -5.32
C LEU A 334 31.41 70.35 -4.91
N LEU A 335 31.91 69.57 -5.88
CA LEU A 335 32.78 68.43 -5.62
C LEU A 335 33.98 68.84 -4.76
N LEU A 336 34.67 69.92 -5.13
CA LEU A 336 35.87 70.35 -4.43
C LEU A 336 35.60 70.75 -2.97
N VAL A 337 34.48 71.44 -2.72
CA VAL A 337 34.02 71.77 -1.36
C VAL A 337 33.67 70.51 -0.58
N THR A 338 32.89 69.58 -1.15
CA THR A 338 32.54 68.35 -0.45
C THR A 338 33.76 67.48 -0.10
N VAL A 339 34.77 67.46 -0.98
CA VAL A 339 36.04 66.76 -0.71
C VAL A 339 36.85 67.48 0.36
N ALA A 340 36.91 68.82 0.34
CA ALA A 340 37.61 69.61 1.36
C ALA A 340 36.96 69.45 2.74
N ASP A 341 35.63 69.55 2.83
CA ASP A 341 34.87 69.33 4.07
C ASP A 341 35.10 67.90 4.61
N LYS A 342 35.11 66.90 3.72
CA LYS A 342 35.37 65.50 4.09
C LYS A 342 36.78 65.29 4.63
N LEU A 343 37.78 65.98 4.09
CA LEU A 343 39.17 65.93 4.54
C LEU A 343 39.44 66.88 5.72
N GLY A 344 38.46 67.68 6.14
CA GLY A 344 38.60 68.70 7.19
C GLY A 344 39.51 69.86 6.80
N TYR A 345 39.69 70.12 5.50
CA TYR A 345 40.59 71.16 4.99
C TYR A 345 39.85 72.47 4.72
N HIS A 346 40.45 73.58 5.15
CA HIS A 346 39.97 74.93 4.87
C HIS A 346 40.95 75.63 3.92
N PHE A 347 40.44 76.22 2.85
CA PHE A 347 41.26 76.88 1.85
C PHE A 347 41.87 78.18 2.38
N GLU A 348 43.13 78.44 2.03
CA GLU A 348 43.86 79.63 2.46
C GLU A 348 43.70 80.75 1.44
N GLY A 349 43.13 81.89 1.85
CA GLY A 349 42.98 83.08 1.00
C GLY A 349 41.88 82.96 -0.07
N TYR A 350 41.15 81.85 -0.11
CA TYR A 350 40.04 81.61 -1.02
C TYR A 350 38.86 80.98 -0.27
N GLU A 351 37.65 81.38 -0.62
CA GLU A 351 36.41 80.79 -0.12
C GLU A 351 35.54 80.39 -1.31
N PRO A 352 35.40 79.08 -1.60
CA PRO A 352 34.53 78.58 -2.65
C PRO A 352 33.06 78.65 -2.25
N GLN A 353 32.21 79.15 -3.15
CA GLN A 353 30.75 79.26 -2.96
C GLN A 353 30.02 78.54 -4.11
N PRO A 354 29.65 77.25 -3.94
CA PRO A 354 28.91 76.51 -4.94
C PRO A 354 27.47 77.03 -5.01
N MET A 355 27.11 77.62 -6.15
CA MET A 355 25.78 78.22 -6.40
C MET A 355 25.22 77.73 -7.73
N GLY A 356 25.29 76.41 -7.99
CA GLY A 356 24.88 75.80 -9.25
C GLY A 356 25.66 76.34 -10.44
N SER A 357 24.96 76.68 -11.53
CA SER A 357 25.56 77.25 -12.74
C SER A 357 26.14 78.67 -12.56
N THR A 358 25.88 79.33 -11.44
CA THR A 358 26.41 80.68 -11.12
C THR A 358 27.40 80.64 -9.96
N SER A 359 28.23 79.61 -9.92
CA SER A 359 29.20 79.39 -8.85
C SER A 359 30.28 80.48 -8.78
N ARG A 360 30.75 80.79 -7.56
CA ARG A 360 31.67 81.90 -7.28
C ARG A 360 32.81 81.48 -6.37
N ILE A 361 33.95 82.15 -6.49
CA ILE A 361 35.10 81.99 -5.61
C ILE A 361 35.46 83.36 -5.06
N VAL A 362 35.46 83.50 -3.74
CA VAL A 362 35.87 84.74 -3.08
C VAL A 362 37.36 84.64 -2.77
N ARG A 363 38.16 85.52 -3.34
CA ARG A 363 39.58 85.66 -3.01
C ARG A 363 39.76 86.77 -1.97
N TYR A 364 40.51 86.48 -0.92
CA TYR A 364 40.93 87.43 0.09
C TYR A 364 42.37 87.86 -0.20
N ASP A 365 42.56 89.11 -0.59
CA ASP A 365 43.91 89.64 -0.72
C ASP A 365 44.46 90.00 0.66
N GLN A 366 45.60 89.39 1.01
CA GLN A 366 46.39 89.85 2.14
C GLN A 366 46.93 91.25 1.82
N PRO A 367 46.85 92.22 2.75
CA PRO A 367 47.38 93.55 2.52
C PRO A 367 48.90 93.47 2.36
N SER A 368 49.39 93.63 1.12
CA SER A 368 50.82 93.70 0.84
C SER A 368 51.39 95.00 1.43
N PRO A 369 52.53 94.97 2.14
CA PRO A 369 53.11 96.13 2.82
C PRO A 369 53.57 97.25 1.86
N THR A 370 53.51 97.03 0.55
CA THR A 370 53.99 97.94 -0.49
C THR A 370 52.91 98.94 -0.96
N SER A 371 51.61 98.66 -0.75
CA SER A 371 50.52 99.55 -1.18
C SER A 371 50.30 100.76 -0.25
N SER A 372 51.00 100.84 0.87
CA SER A 372 50.84 101.91 1.87
C SER A 372 51.60 103.21 1.55
N ARG A 373 52.35 103.28 0.44
CA ARG A 373 53.26 104.41 0.17
C ARG A 373 52.74 105.48 -0.81
N LEU A 374 51.57 105.30 -1.42
CA LEU A 374 51.10 106.19 -2.50
C LEU A 374 49.73 106.86 -2.23
N GLY A 375 49.43 107.17 -0.96
CA GLY A 375 48.12 107.74 -0.60
C GLY A 375 48.07 108.54 0.69
N SER A 376 49.11 109.33 1.01
CA SER A 376 49.02 110.31 2.11
C SER A 376 50.01 111.47 1.94
N ALA A 377 49.70 112.38 1.02
CA ALA A 377 50.30 113.71 0.99
C ALA A 377 49.23 114.70 0.54
N THR A 378 48.44 115.20 1.50
CA THR A 378 47.75 116.52 1.56
C THR A 378 46.51 116.41 2.46
N ALA A 379 46.70 116.61 3.78
CA ALA A 379 45.67 117.11 4.69
C ALA A 379 46.31 117.48 6.03
N ASP A 380 46.63 118.77 6.14
CA ASP A 380 46.53 119.64 7.32
C ASP A 380 47.03 119.15 8.69
N ALA A 381 48.16 119.74 9.07
CA ALA A 381 48.68 119.79 10.42
C ALA A 381 47.81 120.69 11.31
N ALA A 382 46.87 120.10 12.03
CA ALA A 382 46.38 120.62 13.29
C ALA A 382 45.79 119.48 14.11
N THR A 383 46.46 119.17 15.23
CA THR A 383 46.02 118.44 16.44
C THR A 383 46.97 117.28 16.75
N GLY A 384 47.73 117.44 17.83
CA GLY A 384 48.64 116.42 18.34
C GLY A 384 47.89 115.26 18.98
N THR A 385 47.92 114.09 18.34
CA THR A 385 47.60 112.80 18.96
C THR A 385 48.47 111.69 18.37
N ASN A 386 49.09 110.89 19.25
CA ASN A 386 49.90 109.70 18.96
C ASN A 386 49.21 108.70 18.00
N PRO A 387 49.93 108.08 17.03
CA PRO A 387 49.38 106.98 16.26
C PRO A 387 49.62 105.66 17.00
N ARG A 388 48.68 105.25 17.84
CA ARG A 388 48.63 103.88 18.39
C ARG A 388 47.60 103.06 17.62
N SER A 389 48.10 102.13 16.82
CA SER A 389 47.47 100.85 16.43
C SER A 389 45.98 100.89 16.09
N ALA A 390 45.66 101.34 14.87
CA ALA A 390 44.40 100.97 14.23
C ALA A 390 44.42 99.44 13.92
N PRO A 391 43.29 98.71 14.08
CA PRO A 391 43.20 97.33 13.63
C PRO A 391 43.47 97.25 12.11
N PRO A 392 44.13 96.19 11.61
CA PRO A 392 44.41 96.06 10.19
C PRO A 392 43.09 96.13 9.40
N PRO A 393 43.05 96.86 8.27
CA PRO A 393 41.85 96.94 7.45
C PRO A 393 41.40 95.53 7.04
N PRO A 394 40.09 95.25 7.02
CA PRO A 394 39.59 93.95 6.60
C PRO A 394 40.16 93.60 5.20
N PRO A 395 40.54 92.33 4.97
CA PRO A 395 41.14 91.92 3.70
C PRO A 395 40.21 92.27 2.54
N LYS A 396 40.77 92.78 1.45
CA LYS A 396 39.98 93.16 0.28
C LYS A 396 39.36 91.89 -0.32
N ARG A 397 38.04 91.87 -0.37
CA ARG A 397 37.23 90.76 -0.88
C ARG A 397 37.05 90.91 -2.40
N HIS A 398 37.61 89.98 -3.16
CA HIS A 398 37.46 89.92 -4.62
C HIS A 398 36.57 88.73 -5.00
N VAL A 399 35.37 89.00 -5.50
CA VAL A 399 34.45 87.96 -5.97
C VAL A 399 34.82 87.60 -7.41
N LEU A 400 35.15 86.33 -7.64
CA LEU A 400 35.49 85.76 -8.94
C LEU A 400 34.33 84.86 -9.39
N ASP A 401 33.70 85.21 -10.51
CA ASP A 401 32.58 84.46 -11.07
C ASP A 401 33.11 83.29 -11.91
N LEU A 402 32.79 82.05 -11.51
CA LEU A 402 33.16 80.81 -12.23
C LEU A 402 32.07 80.43 -13.24
N TYR A 403 31.54 81.42 -13.93
CA TYR A 403 30.58 81.25 -15.02
C TYR A 403 30.77 82.35 -16.06
N SER A 404 30.30 82.09 -17.27
CA SER A 404 30.36 83.02 -18.39
C SER A 404 29.03 83.07 -19.12
N SER A 405 28.59 84.27 -19.51
CA SER A 405 27.31 84.49 -20.21
C SER A 405 27.35 84.21 -21.71
N GLY A 406 28.52 83.83 -22.24
CA GLY A 406 28.71 83.39 -23.63
C GLY A 406 29.34 84.39 -24.59
N ASP A 407 29.43 84.02 -25.88
CA ASP A 407 30.02 84.84 -26.94
C ASP A 407 29.09 86.02 -27.30
N MET A 408 29.58 87.25 -27.10
CA MET A 408 28.94 88.46 -27.61
C MET A 408 29.19 88.62 -29.14
N PRO A 409 28.34 89.34 -29.89
CA PRO A 409 28.30 89.32 -31.36
C PRO A 409 29.51 89.90 -32.12
N LEU A 410 30.63 90.19 -31.45
CA LEU A 410 31.78 90.89 -32.04
C LEU A 410 33.14 90.30 -31.66
N GLY A 411 33.20 89.08 -31.09
CA GLY A 411 34.48 88.37 -30.84
C GLY A 411 35.42 89.07 -29.85
N LEU A 412 34.91 89.99 -29.03
CA LEU A 412 35.70 90.73 -28.05
C LEU A 412 35.89 89.88 -26.78
N THR A 413 37.03 89.20 -26.69
CA THR A 413 37.46 88.31 -25.59
C THR A 413 37.71 89.01 -24.23
N PHE A 414 37.49 90.33 -24.13
CA PHE A 414 37.70 91.11 -22.90
C PHE A 414 36.82 90.66 -21.72
N MET A 415 35.67 90.00 -21.98
CA MET A 415 34.74 89.55 -20.93
C MET A 415 35.19 88.25 -20.22
N HIS A 416 35.98 87.39 -20.86
CA HIS A 416 36.43 86.15 -20.22
C HIS A 416 37.52 86.37 -19.17
N ARG A 417 38.13 87.56 -19.08
CA ARG A 417 39.20 87.84 -18.09
C ARG A 417 38.77 87.59 -16.64
N LYS A 418 37.49 87.82 -16.30
CA LYS A 418 36.96 87.53 -14.97
C LYS A 418 36.82 86.03 -14.72
N PHE A 419 36.35 85.31 -15.73
CA PHE A 419 36.20 83.86 -15.73
C PHE A 419 37.56 83.14 -15.71
N ASP A 420 38.55 83.65 -16.47
CA ASP A 420 39.93 83.18 -16.46
C ASP A 420 40.56 83.29 -15.07
N ASN A 421 40.35 84.42 -14.39
CA ASN A 421 40.80 84.61 -13.01
C ASN A 421 40.11 83.65 -12.04
N ALA A 422 38.82 83.37 -12.24
CA ALA A 422 38.07 82.39 -11.45
C ALA A 422 38.56 80.96 -11.68
N MET A 423 38.81 80.55 -12.93
CA MET A 423 39.37 79.22 -13.24
C MET A 423 40.80 79.05 -12.72
N THR A 424 41.60 80.12 -12.74
CA THR A 424 42.94 80.12 -12.16
C THR A 424 42.86 79.98 -10.63
N ALA A 425 41.92 80.67 -9.99
CA ALA A 425 41.64 80.49 -8.56
C ALA A 425 41.13 79.07 -8.25
N PHE A 426 40.32 78.49 -9.13
CA PHE A 426 39.89 77.08 -9.01
C PHE A 426 41.08 76.11 -9.06
N LEU A 427 42.00 76.29 -10.00
CA LEU A 427 43.23 75.47 -10.07
C LEU A 427 44.07 75.61 -8.79
N GLU A 428 44.13 76.81 -8.22
CA GLU A 428 44.82 77.03 -6.94
C GLU A 428 44.13 76.28 -5.79
N LEU A 429 42.79 76.25 -5.73
CA LEU A 429 42.05 75.43 -4.76
C LEU A 429 42.39 73.93 -4.93
N VAL A 430 42.41 73.42 -6.16
CA VAL A 430 42.77 72.02 -6.45
C VAL A 430 44.22 71.73 -6.04
N ARG A 431 45.14 72.67 -6.28
CA ARG A 431 46.55 72.56 -5.89
C ARG A 431 46.72 72.54 -4.37
N GLN A 432 46.04 73.44 -3.64
CA GLN A 432 46.06 73.49 -2.18
C GLN A 432 45.55 72.18 -1.58
N LEU A 433 44.42 71.69 -2.06
CA LEU A 433 43.84 70.43 -1.59
C LEU A 433 44.74 69.23 -1.95
N GLY A 434 45.34 69.21 -3.14
CA GLY A 434 46.31 68.18 -3.53
C GLY A 434 47.58 68.19 -2.68
N ALA A 435 48.10 69.37 -2.32
CA ALA A 435 49.23 69.50 -1.41
C ALA A 435 48.89 69.01 0.01
N HIS A 436 47.67 69.29 0.48
CA HIS A 436 47.17 68.78 1.74
C HIS A 436 47.06 67.24 1.74
N VAL A 437 46.50 66.65 0.68
CA VAL A 437 46.42 65.18 0.51
C VAL A 437 47.82 64.56 0.47
N HIS A 438 48.77 65.17 -0.24
CA HIS A 438 50.15 64.70 -0.28
C HIS A 438 50.81 64.74 1.11
N ALA A 439 50.61 65.83 1.87
CA ALA A 439 51.12 65.96 3.23
C ALA A 439 50.48 64.95 4.20
N GLN A 440 49.16 64.75 4.13
CA GLN A 440 48.46 63.73 4.93
C GLN A 440 48.97 62.32 4.61
N THR A 441 49.18 62.01 3.33
CA THR A 441 49.67 60.69 2.91
C THR A 441 51.14 60.48 3.31
N ALA A 442 51.97 61.51 3.20
CA ALA A 442 53.38 61.45 3.62
C ALA A 442 53.54 61.27 5.14
N ALA A 443 52.59 61.76 5.94
CA ALA A 443 52.57 61.61 7.39
C ALA A 443 51.99 60.26 7.87
N SER A 444 51.29 59.52 7.02
CA SER A 444 50.69 58.23 7.36
C SER A 444 51.69 57.10 7.10
N GLU A 445 52.17 56.44 8.17
CA GLU A 445 53.22 55.40 8.16
C GLU A 445 52.87 54.09 7.39
N VAL A 446 51.73 54.04 6.68
CA VAL A 446 51.26 52.86 5.96
C VAL A 446 51.88 52.81 4.55
N GLY A 447 53.17 52.44 4.49
CA GLY A 447 53.77 51.63 3.41
C GLY A 447 53.59 52.03 1.94
N GLY A 448 53.42 53.30 1.57
CA GLY A 448 53.29 53.73 0.18
C GLY A 448 54.00 55.05 -0.13
N SER A 449 54.38 55.26 -1.39
CA SER A 449 54.82 56.58 -1.88
C SER A 449 53.71 57.62 -1.68
N PRO A 450 54.02 58.85 -1.28
CA PRO A 450 53.01 59.87 -1.05
C PRO A 450 52.20 60.13 -2.33
N LEU A 451 50.88 60.19 -2.17
CA LEU A 451 49.96 60.39 -3.29
C LEU A 451 50.11 61.82 -3.81
N SER A 452 50.61 61.96 -5.03
CA SER A 452 50.70 63.22 -5.76
C SER A 452 49.59 63.33 -6.79
N LEU A 453 49.14 64.56 -7.06
CA LEU A 453 48.25 64.84 -8.17
C LEU A 453 48.87 64.30 -9.49
N PRO A 454 48.06 63.70 -10.39
CA PRO A 454 48.56 63.15 -11.66
C PRO A 454 49.15 64.21 -12.58
N TYR A 455 48.66 65.45 -12.51
CA TYR A 455 49.12 66.58 -13.31
C TYR A 455 49.54 67.73 -12.41
N ARG A 456 50.71 68.31 -12.70
CA ARG A 456 51.26 69.46 -11.97
C ARG A 456 50.49 70.73 -12.33
N ILE A 457 50.11 71.50 -11.32
CA ILE A 457 49.37 72.76 -11.46
C ILE A 457 50.31 73.91 -11.08
N GLU A 458 50.51 74.85 -11.99
CA GLU A 458 51.34 76.05 -11.82
C GLU A 458 50.60 77.29 -12.33
N GLY A 459 50.00 78.05 -11.42
CA GLY A 459 49.25 79.25 -11.77
C GLY A 459 48.10 78.95 -12.74
N ASP A 460 48.19 79.48 -13.96
CA ASP A 460 47.17 79.29 -15.00
C ASP A 460 47.35 78.02 -15.84
N ARG A 461 48.38 77.22 -15.60
CA ARG A 461 48.69 76.03 -16.39
C ARG A 461 48.55 74.74 -15.59
N ILE A 462 48.02 73.72 -16.26
CA ILE A 462 47.93 72.35 -15.77
C ILE A 462 48.65 71.44 -16.76
N GLY A 463 49.77 70.85 -16.33
CA GLY A 463 50.69 70.16 -17.23
C GLY A 463 51.30 71.10 -18.28
N ASP A 464 51.04 70.82 -19.55
CA ASP A 464 51.54 71.59 -20.71
C ASP A 464 50.52 72.62 -21.26
N VAL A 465 49.31 72.68 -20.70
CA VAL A 465 48.18 73.48 -21.23
C VAL A 465 47.68 74.54 -20.24
N SER A 466 47.17 75.66 -20.77
CA SER A 466 46.59 76.75 -19.96
C SER A 466 45.07 76.60 -19.82
N ILE A 467 44.54 76.96 -18.65
CA ILE A 467 43.09 76.97 -18.36
C ILE A 467 42.40 78.27 -18.80
N ARG A 468 43.15 79.29 -19.24
CA ARG A 468 42.59 80.56 -19.70
C ARG A 468 42.01 80.41 -21.11
N LEU A 469 40.87 81.05 -21.37
CA LEU A 469 40.30 81.12 -22.71
C LEU A 469 41.14 82.07 -23.58
N GLY A 470 42.02 81.48 -24.40
CA GLY A 470 42.78 82.19 -25.43
C GLY A 470 41.99 82.41 -26.71
N VAL A 471 42.42 83.38 -27.54
CA VAL A 471 41.86 83.57 -28.89
C VAL A 471 42.20 82.33 -29.73
N ALA A 472 41.18 81.59 -30.18
CA ALA A 472 41.28 80.41 -31.05
C ALA A 472 42.06 79.21 -30.46
N GLN A 473 42.01 78.99 -29.13
CA GLN A 473 42.64 77.83 -28.46
C GLN A 473 41.65 76.93 -27.71
N ASP A 474 40.45 76.73 -28.28
CA ASP A 474 39.36 75.92 -27.72
C ASP A 474 39.80 74.45 -27.41
N ASP A 475 40.64 73.87 -28.26
CA ASP A 475 41.17 72.51 -28.07
C ASP A 475 42.14 72.41 -26.87
N GLY A 476 43.02 73.40 -26.71
CA GLY A 476 43.96 73.48 -25.59
C GLY A 476 43.24 73.70 -24.26
N TRP A 477 42.22 74.55 -24.27
CA TRP A 477 41.36 74.80 -23.11
C TRP A 477 40.55 73.56 -22.72
N THR A 478 39.97 72.86 -23.69
CA THR A 478 39.24 71.60 -23.42
C THR A 478 40.17 70.53 -22.83
N LYS A 479 41.40 70.42 -23.35
CA LYS A 479 42.42 69.54 -22.75
C LYS A 479 42.71 69.95 -21.30
N ALA A 480 42.88 71.24 -21.01
CA ALA A 480 43.10 71.73 -19.64
C ALA A 480 41.91 71.42 -18.70
N CYS A 481 40.68 71.57 -19.16
CA CYS A 481 39.47 71.20 -18.43
C CYS A 481 39.44 69.69 -18.12
N LYS A 482 39.81 68.85 -19.09
CA LYS A 482 39.91 67.39 -18.92
C LYS A 482 40.96 67.00 -17.89
N LEU A 483 42.15 67.60 -17.92
CA LEU A 483 43.18 67.37 -16.91
C LEU A 483 42.71 67.81 -15.51
N THR A 484 41.99 68.94 -15.44
CA THR A 484 41.44 69.47 -14.19
C THR A 484 40.44 68.52 -13.55
N LEU A 485 39.48 68.01 -14.32
CA LEU A 485 38.52 66.99 -13.83
C LEU A 485 39.20 65.67 -13.49
N THR A 486 40.30 65.32 -14.16
CA THR A 486 41.09 64.13 -13.80
C THR A 486 41.76 64.29 -12.44
N CYS A 487 42.32 65.47 -12.14
CA CYS A 487 42.83 65.79 -10.80
C CYS A 487 41.70 65.77 -9.75
N CYS A 488 40.53 66.31 -10.06
CA CYS A 488 39.37 66.26 -9.16
C CYS A 488 38.91 64.82 -8.90
N LYS A 489 38.90 63.95 -9.92
CA LYS A 489 38.60 62.52 -9.79
C LYS A 489 39.62 61.79 -8.92
N PHE A 490 40.90 62.12 -9.04
CA PHE A 490 41.94 61.59 -8.18
C PHE A 490 41.71 61.97 -6.70
N LEU A 491 41.40 63.25 -6.43
CA LEU A 491 41.09 63.73 -5.09
C LEU A 491 39.83 63.07 -4.51
N LEU A 492 38.80 62.88 -5.34
CA LEU A 492 37.57 62.17 -4.97
C LEU A 492 37.84 60.70 -4.61
N ALA A 493 38.67 60.01 -5.40
CA ALA A 493 39.07 58.63 -5.14
C ALA A 493 39.86 58.51 -3.82
N HIS A 494 40.74 59.46 -3.54
CA HIS A 494 41.45 59.52 -2.25
C HIS A 494 40.47 59.72 -1.09
N ALA A 495 39.60 60.73 -1.15
CA ALA A 495 38.63 61.00 -0.09
C ALA A 495 37.65 59.83 0.15
N SER A 496 37.30 59.09 -0.89
CA SER A 496 36.57 57.83 -0.79
C SER A 496 37.33 56.77 0.00
N ASN A 497 38.63 56.59 -0.27
CA ASN A 497 39.45 55.58 0.38
C ASN A 497 39.79 55.93 1.85
N VAL A 498 39.83 57.21 2.21
CA VAL A 498 39.97 57.61 3.63
C VAL A 498 38.81 57.05 4.49
N ASN A 499 37.63 56.84 3.91
CA ASN A 499 36.48 56.25 4.60
C ASN A 499 36.68 54.75 4.93
N SER A 500 37.38 53.98 4.10
CA SER A 500 37.66 52.56 4.38
C SER A 500 38.71 52.38 5.48
N VAL A 501 39.69 53.29 5.57
CA VAL A 501 40.76 53.26 6.58
C VAL A 501 40.29 53.77 7.95
N SER A 502 39.43 54.79 7.98
CA SER A 502 38.89 55.34 9.24
C SER A 502 37.84 54.44 9.90
N ILE A 503 37.01 53.74 9.10
CA ILE A 503 36.00 52.77 9.61
C ILE A 503 36.65 51.47 10.10
N GLY A 504 37.83 51.09 9.59
CA GLY A 504 38.61 49.93 10.06
C GLY A 504 39.26 50.10 11.44
N ARG A 505 39.15 51.28 12.06
CA ARG A 505 39.70 51.61 13.38
C ARG A 505 38.60 51.77 14.44
N VAL A 506 37.63 50.87 14.47
CA VAL A 506 36.81 50.66 15.67
C VAL A 506 37.57 49.69 16.57
N PRO A 507 38.06 50.08 17.76
CA PRO A 507 38.63 49.13 18.70
C PRO A 507 37.49 48.19 19.12
N GLY A 508 37.64 46.91 18.77
CA GLY A 508 36.72 45.87 19.22
C GLY A 508 36.64 45.88 20.75
N VAL A 509 35.41 45.97 21.25
CA VAL A 509 35.04 45.56 22.61
C VAL A 509 34.75 44.07 22.59
#